data_AF-A0A7H4P566-F1
#
_entry.id   AF-A0A7H4P566-F1
#
_cell.length_a   1.000
_cell.length_b   1.000
_cell.length_c   1.000
_cell.angle_alpha   90.00
_cell.angle_beta   90.00
_cell.angle_gamma   90.00
#
_symmetry.space_group_name_H-M   'P 1'
#
loop_
_entity.id
_entity.type
_entity.pdbx_description
1 polymer ?
#
loop_
_entity_poly.entity_id
_entity_poly.type
_entity_poly.pdbx_seq_one_letter_code
_entity_poly.pdbx_strand_id
1 'polypeptide(L)'
;MGENFYFHGYNIPHTEAEILAAGGDESKLPAKSIWWQGTEYKAWPCELEGIESSTSGSDAQPTLRVGNINGSISALCLYYDDLAQARVTVRETQKQYLDARNFSEGNSTADPTQEKRHLYFIDTKSLETDESVEFTLSSPMDLQGVMIPTRQYHSLCTWCIRNKYRSGDGCDYAGTRYFDKNNKPVDDPSKDICNGTLSACKLRFGDNNELPFGGFPGTSLIRS
;
A
#
# COMPACT_ATOMS: atom_id res chain seq x y z
N MET A 1 8.02 -5.35 17.17
CA MET A 1 8.75 -5.97 16.05
C MET A 1 7.87 -7.12 15.60
N GLY A 2 7.14 -6.96 14.48
CA GLY A 2 6.17 -7.96 14.05
C GLY A 2 6.88 -9.22 13.57
N GLU A 3 6.38 -10.38 13.99
CA GLU A 3 6.80 -11.66 13.41
C GLU A 3 6.29 -11.72 11.97
N ASN A 4 7.21 -11.88 11.01
CA ASN A 4 6.87 -12.04 9.59
C ASN A 4 6.86 -13.54 9.27
N PHE A 5 5.78 -14.02 8.66
CA PHE A 5 5.68 -15.39 8.16
C PHE A 5 5.97 -15.41 6.66
N TYR A 6 6.91 -16.26 6.24
CA TYR A 6 7.31 -16.42 4.84
C TYR A 6 6.99 -17.84 4.39
N PHE A 7 6.07 -17.98 3.44
CA PHE A 7 5.62 -19.28 2.96
C PHE A 7 5.21 -19.26 1.49
N HIS A 8 5.18 -20.44 0.88
CA HIS A 8 4.71 -20.63 -0.50
C HIS A 8 3.81 -21.87 -0.63
N GLY A 9 2.83 -21.78 -1.53
CA GLY A 9 1.96 -22.90 -1.93
C GLY A 9 2.44 -23.65 -3.18
N TYR A 10 3.58 -23.26 -3.76
CA TYR A 10 4.09 -23.90 -4.98
C TYR A 10 4.58 -25.33 -4.71
N ASN A 11 4.07 -26.30 -5.48
CA ASN A 11 4.48 -27.70 -5.38
C ASN A 11 5.80 -27.93 -6.14
N ILE A 12 6.88 -28.18 -5.40
CA ILE A 12 8.20 -28.47 -5.98
C ILE A 12 8.38 -29.99 -6.07
N PRO A 13 8.51 -30.56 -7.27
CA PRO A 13 8.71 -32.00 -7.42
C PRO A 13 10.10 -32.43 -6.90
N HIS A 14 10.14 -33.64 -6.33
CA HIS A 14 11.40 -34.32 -6.05
C HIS A 14 12.00 -34.88 -7.34
N THR A 15 13.33 -34.90 -7.40
CA THR A 15 14.08 -35.47 -8.51
C THR A 15 14.07 -37.00 -8.42
N GLU A 16 14.27 -37.68 -9.55
CA GLU A 16 14.33 -39.15 -9.59
C GLU A 16 15.39 -39.73 -8.65
N ALA A 17 16.55 -39.07 -8.55
CA ALA A 17 17.63 -39.48 -7.64
C ALA A 17 17.21 -39.40 -6.16
N GLU A 18 16.47 -38.37 -5.76
CA GLU A 18 15.93 -38.22 -4.40
C GLU A 18 14.88 -39.29 -4.11
N ILE A 19 13.99 -39.58 -5.07
CA ILE A 19 12.96 -40.62 -4.93
C ILE A 19 13.59 -42.00 -4.81
N LEU A 20 14.61 -42.30 -5.62
CA LEU A 20 15.36 -43.56 -5.55
C LEU A 20 16.12 -43.68 -4.22
N ALA A 21 16.74 -42.59 -3.74
CA ALA A 21 17.44 -42.57 -2.46
C ALA A 21 16.49 -42.71 -1.25
N ALA A 22 15.26 -42.21 -1.37
CA ALA A 22 14.22 -42.39 -0.35
C ALA A 22 13.81 -43.85 -0.21
N GLY A 23 13.86 -44.64 -1.29
CA GLY A 23 13.59 -46.09 -1.25
C GLY A 23 12.18 -46.44 -0.79
N GLY A 24 11.21 -45.55 -1.04
CA GLY A 24 9.82 -45.69 -0.59
C GLY A 24 9.51 -45.10 0.80
N ASP A 25 10.48 -44.49 1.46
CA ASP A 25 10.29 -43.81 2.75
C ASP A 25 9.93 -42.33 2.54
N GLU A 26 8.65 -42.00 2.74
CA GLU A 26 8.11 -40.64 2.59
C GLU A 26 8.74 -39.63 3.55
N SER A 27 9.24 -40.06 4.71
CA SER A 27 9.88 -39.16 5.68
C SER A 27 11.17 -38.52 5.16
N LYS A 28 11.76 -39.10 4.10
CA LYS A 28 12.97 -38.61 3.42
C LYS A 28 12.65 -37.66 2.26
N LEU A 29 11.37 -37.40 1.98
CA LEU A 29 10.91 -36.49 0.94
C LEU A 29 10.17 -35.29 1.58
N PRO A 30 10.85 -34.46 2.38
CA PRO A 30 10.22 -33.29 2.97
C PRO A 30 9.91 -32.25 1.90
N ALA A 31 8.83 -31.48 2.13
CA ALA A 31 8.50 -30.36 1.27
C ALA A 31 9.66 -29.35 1.23
N LYS A 32 10.01 -28.92 0.01
CA LYS A 32 11.16 -28.04 -0.24
C LYS A 32 10.78 -26.59 -0.03
N SER A 33 11.64 -25.85 0.66
CA SER A 33 11.56 -24.38 0.77
C SER A 33 12.03 -23.69 -0.51
N ILE A 34 11.57 -22.45 -0.70
CA ILE A 34 12.06 -21.51 -1.73
C ILE A 34 12.87 -20.41 -1.06
N TRP A 35 14.04 -20.10 -1.61
CA TRP A 35 14.87 -18.98 -1.20
C TRP A 35 14.70 -17.81 -2.18
N TRP A 36 14.33 -16.65 -1.66
CA TRP A 36 14.18 -15.44 -2.46
C TRP A 36 14.73 -14.23 -1.71
N GLN A 37 15.64 -13.50 -2.35
CA GLN A 37 16.29 -12.32 -1.76
C GLN A 37 16.91 -12.63 -0.39
N GLY A 38 17.51 -13.81 -0.23
CA GLY A 38 18.11 -14.28 1.02
C GLY A 38 17.13 -14.69 2.12
N THR A 39 15.82 -14.68 1.84
CA THR A 39 14.77 -15.10 2.79
C THR A 39 14.25 -16.50 2.44
N GLU A 40 14.08 -17.35 3.44
CA GLU A 40 13.48 -18.67 3.30
C GLU A 40 11.95 -18.57 3.35
N TYR A 41 11.31 -19.03 2.28
CA TYR A 41 9.88 -19.27 2.21
C TYR A 41 9.66 -20.76 2.42
N LYS A 42 8.95 -21.14 3.49
CA LYS A 42 8.65 -22.53 3.79
C LYS A 42 7.46 -23.03 2.97
N ALA A 43 7.45 -24.32 2.65
CA ALA A 43 6.29 -24.92 2.03
C ALA A 43 5.12 -24.90 3.03
N TRP A 44 4.04 -24.20 2.67
CA TRP A 44 2.80 -24.16 3.43
C TRP A 44 1.64 -24.11 2.45
N PRO A 45 0.59 -24.92 2.62
CA PRO A 45 -0.58 -24.89 1.74
C PRO A 45 -1.21 -23.50 1.77
N CYS A 46 -1.11 -22.77 0.66
CA CYS A 46 -1.79 -21.50 0.47
C CYS A 46 -2.19 -21.32 -0.99
N GLU A 47 -3.34 -20.69 -1.18
CA GLU A 47 -3.91 -20.38 -2.48
C GLU A 47 -4.40 -18.93 -2.46
N LEU A 48 -4.17 -18.24 -3.57
CA LEU A 48 -4.54 -16.84 -3.73
C LEU A 48 -5.29 -16.70 -5.04
N GLU A 49 -6.56 -16.33 -4.94
CA GLU A 49 -7.46 -16.16 -6.07
C GLU A 49 -7.90 -14.69 -6.21
N GLY A 50 -8.32 -14.29 -7.41
CA GLY A 50 -8.91 -12.97 -7.62
C GLY A 50 -7.91 -11.81 -7.67
N ILE A 51 -6.63 -12.06 -7.99
CA ILE A 51 -5.66 -11.00 -8.31
C ILE A 51 -5.98 -10.43 -9.71
N GLU A 52 -7.11 -9.75 -9.85
CA GLU A 52 -7.47 -9.09 -11.10
C GLU A 52 -6.88 -7.68 -11.13
N SER A 53 -6.14 -7.37 -12.20
CA SER A 53 -5.76 -6.01 -12.53
C SER A 53 -6.85 -5.41 -13.42
N SER A 54 -7.98 -5.00 -12.83
CA SER A 54 -9.07 -4.41 -13.62
C SER A 54 -8.71 -2.96 -14.00
N THR A 55 -8.80 -2.62 -15.29
CA THR A 55 -8.68 -1.23 -15.81
C THR A 55 -9.98 -0.44 -15.65
N SER A 56 -11.04 -1.09 -15.16
CA SER A 56 -12.41 -0.59 -15.05
C SER A 56 -12.75 0.02 -13.68
N GLY A 57 -11.80 0.06 -12.74
CA GLY A 57 -11.95 0.77 -11.46
C GLY A 57 -12.75 0.03 -10.38
N SER A 58 -12.98 -1.28 -10.55
CA SER A 58 -13.42 -2.13 -9.44
C SER A 58 -12.18 -2.61 -8.69
N ASP A 59 -12.11 -2.29 -7.40
CA ASP A 59 -11.10 -2.85 -6.50
C ASP A 59 -11.23 -4.37 -6.51
N ALA A 60 -10.17 -5.06 -6.94
CA ALA A 60 -10.10 -6.50 -6.79
C ALA A 60 -9.94 -6.81 -5.30
N GLN A 61 -10.85 -7.62 -4.76
CA GLN A 61 -10.77 -8.15 -3.41
C GLN A 61 -10.34 -9.62 -3.50
N PRO A 62 -9.02 -9.89 -3.57
CA PRO A 62 -8.55 -11.26 -3.68
C PRO A 62 -8.84 -12.05 -2.41
N THR A 63 -9.01 -13.35 -2.58
CA THR A 63 -9.22 -14.29 -1.47
C THR A 63 -7.94 -15.06 -1.24
N LEU A 64 -7.41 -15.00 -0.02
CA LEU A 64 -6.26 -15.78 0.43
C LEU A 64 -6.75 -16.95 1.29
N ARG A 65 -6.55 -18.17 0.82
CA ARG A 65 -6.81 -19.40 1.58
C ARG A 65 -5.49 -19.96 2.10
N VAL A 66 -5.42 -20.26 3.40
CA VAL A 66 -4.24 -20.80 4.07
C VAL A 66 -4.64 -22.07 4.82
N GLY A 67 -3.89 -23.16 4.65
CA GLY A 67 -4.17 -24.41 5.35
C GLY A 67 -3.94 -24.28 6.86
N ASN A 68 -4.86 -24.82 7.64
CA ASN A 68 -4.91 -24.71 9.09
C ASN A 68 -4.25 -25.92 9.77
N ILE A 69 -3.01 -26.22 9.39
CA ILE A 69 -2.29 -27.40 9.88
C ILE A 69 -2.18 -27.33 11.41
N ASN A 70 -2.73 -28.34 12.11
CA ASN A 70 -2.78 -28.44 13.56
C ASN A 70 -3.45 -27.23 14.26
N GLY A 71 -4.38 -26.53 13.60
CA GLY A 71 -5.07 -25.37 14.18
C GLY A 71 -4.19 -24.13 14.36
N SER A 72 -3.00 -24.10 13.75
CA SER A 72 -2.02 -23.03 13.93
C SER A 72 -2.51 -21.67 13.44
N ILE A 73 -3.23 -21.61 12.32
CA ILE A 73 -3.76 -20.36 11.79
C ILE A 73 -4.93 -19.87 12.64
N SER A 74 -5.83 -20.77 13.06
CA SER A 74 -6.90 -20.44 14.02
C SER A 74 -6.34 -19.88 15.33
N ALA A 75 -5.26 -20.46 15.87
CA ALA A 75 -4.61 -19.95 17.06
C ALA A 75 -4.02 -18.54 16.86
N LEU A 76 -3.46 -18.25 15.68
CA LEU A 76 -2.98 -16.91 15.32
C LEU A 76 -4.14 -15.91 15.21
N CYS A 77 -5.25 -16.30 14.57
CA CYS A 77 -6.46 -15.48 14.50
C CYS A 77 -6.99 -15.14 15.90
N LEU A 78 -7.03 -16.10 16.83
CA LEU A 78 -7.44 -15.86 18.21
C LEU A 78 -6.50 -14.90 18.96
N TYR A 79 -5.20 -14.97 18.71
CA TYR A 79 -4.21 -14.13 19.39
C TYR A 79 -4.13 -12.72 18.82
N TYR A 80 -4.33 -12.56 17.51
CA TYR A 80 -4.13 -11.32 16.76
C TYR A 80 -5.43 -10.74 16.18
N ASP A 81 -6.57 -10.96 16.82
CA ASP A 81 -7.87 -10.39 16.43
C ASP A 81 -8.21 -10.64 14.95
N ASP A 82 -8.28 -11.93 14.60
CA ASP A 82 -8.50 -12.44 13.25
C ASP A 82 -7.47 -11.97 12.20
N LEU A 83 -6.29 -11.51 12.66
CA LEU A 83 -5.25 -10.93 11.82
C LEU A 83 -5.75 -9.72 11.02
N ALA A 84 -6.78 -9.03 11.52
CA ALA A 84 -7.34 -7.85 10.86
C ALA A 84 -6.25 -6.79 10.63
N GLN A 85 -6.24 -6.20 9.43
CA GLN A 85 -5.23 -5.26 8.97
C GLN A 85 -3.79 -5.80 8.92
N ALA A 86 -3.58 -7.12 9.05
CA ALA A 86 -2.27 -7.70 8.84
C ALA A 86 -1.82 -7.49 7.39
N ARG A 87 -0.54 -7.16 7.22
CA ARG A 87 0.04 -6.86 5.92
C ARG A 87 0.41 -8.14 5.18
N VAL A 88 -0.19 -8.34 4.01
CA VAL A 88 0.11 -9.47 3.11
C VAL A 88 0.90 -8.94 1.92
N THR A 89 2.09 -9.48 1.70
CA THR A 89 2.92 -9.14 0.53
C THR A 89 3.06 -10.36 -0.36
N VAL A 90 2.45 -10.29 -1.54
CA VAL A 90 2.51 -11.34 -2.55
C VAL A 90 3.63 -11.00 -3.51
N ARG A 91 4.53 -11.96 -3.73
CA ARG A 91 5.66 -11.82 -4.64
C ARG A 91 5.54 -12.86 -5.73
N GLU A 92 5.40 -12.40 -6.97
CA GLU A 92 5.41 -13.24 -8.15
C GLU A 92 6.77 -13.11 -8.84
N THR A 93 7.45 -14.23 -9.03
CA THR A 93 8.70 -14.30 -9.79
C THR A 93 8.76 -15.59 -10.58
N GLN A 94 9.60 -15.63 -11.62
CA GLN A 94 9.82 -16.85 -12.40
C GLN A 94 10.93 -17.69 -11.77
N LYS A 95 10.81 -19.02 -11.90
CA LYS A 95 11.78 -19.99 -11.37
C LYS A 95 13.24 -19.65 -11.73
N GLN A 96 13.49 -19.16 -12.95
CA GLN A 96 14.84 -18.85 -13.44
C GLN A 96 15.52 -17.69 -12.71
N TYR A 97 14.77 -16.80 -12.05
CA TYR A 97 15.34 -15.66 -11.35
C TYR A 97 15.62 -15.94 -9.87
N LEU A 98 15.12 -17.07 -9.33
CA LEU A 98 15.26 -17.45 -7.93
C LEU A 98 16.73 -17.53 -7.48
N ASP A 99 16.97 -17.35 -6.17
CA ASP A 99 18.33 -17.39 -5.62
C ASP A 99 19.05 -18.70 -5.96
N ALA A 100 20.38 -18.64 -6.13
CA ALA A 100 21.22 -19.80 -6.44
C ALA A 100 21.06 -20.95 -5.44
N ARG A 101 20.68 -20.67 -4.19
CA ARG A 101 20.47 -21.66 -3.13
C ARG A 101 19.35 -22.65 -3.41
N ASN A 102 18.43 -22.33 -4.32
CA ASN A 102 17.36 -23.25 -4.73
C ASN A 102 17.84 -24.38 -5.65
N PHE A 103 19.06 -24.28 -6.19
CA PHE A 103 19.57 -25.18 -7.21
C PHE A 103 20.88 -25.80 -6.76
N SER A 104 21.04 -27.11 -6.95
CA SER A 104 22.26 -27.84 -6.56
C SER A 104 23.52 -27.34 -7.27
N GLU A 105 23.38 -26.87 -8.51
CA GLU A 105 24.48 -26.32 -9.33
C GLU A 105 24.59 -24.78 -9.23
N GLY A 106 23.78 -24.16 -8.37
CA GLY A 106 23.61 -22.71 -8.32
C GLY A 106 22.71 -22.17 -9.44
N ASN A 107 22.59 -20.84 -9.51
CA ASN A 107 21.80 -20.16 -10.54
C ASN A 107 22.53 -18.91 -11.05
N SER A 108 22.98 -18.93 -12.31
CA SER A 108 23.63 -17.79 -12.97
C SER A 108 22.64 -16.73 -13.47
N THR A 109 21.36 -17.07 -13.59
CA THR A 109 20.29 -16.15 -14.01
C THR A 109 19.52 -15.58 -12.83
N ALA A 110 20.00 -15.78 -11.60
CA ALA A 110 19.40 -15.22 -10.41
C ALA A 110 19.37 -13.68 -10.50
N ASP A 111 18.18 -13.10 -10.38
CA ASP A 111 17.99 -11.64 -10.44
C ASP A 111 16.94 -11.22 -9.40
N PRO A 112 17.36 -10.59 -8.28
CA PRO A 112 16.44 -10.19 -7.22
C PRO A 112 15.48 -9.06 -7.63
N THR A 113 15.70 -8.41 -8.77
CA THR A 113 14.87 -7.30 -9.26
C THR A 113 13.66 -7.78 -10.08
N GLN A 114 13.69 -9.01 -10.58
CA GLN A 114 12.62 -9.59 -11.38
C GLN A 114 11.51 -10.15 -10.49
N GLU A 115 10.72 -9.26 -9.89
CA GLU A 115 9.49 -9.61 -9.20
C GLU A 115 8.34 -8.64 -9.53
N LYS A 116 7.13 -9.16 -9.53
CA LYS A 116 5.92 -8.37 -9.41
C LYS A 116 5.45 -8.48 -7.96
N ARG A 117 5.33 -7.33 -7.29
CA ARG A 117 4.95 -7.25 -5.87
C ARG A 117 3.56 -6.68 -5.74
N HIS A 118 2.69 -7.40 -5.04
CA HIS A 118 1.38 -6.93 -4.65
C HIS A 118 1.32 -6.77 -3.12
N LEU A 119 0.79 -5.63 -2.67
CA LEU A 119 0.60 -5.32 -1.27
C LEU A 119 -0.89 -5.32 -0.97
N TYR A 120 -1.29 -6.11 0.01
CA TYR A 120 -2.66 -6.22 0.49
C TYR A 120 -2.70 -6.15 2.01
N PHE A 121 -3.89 -5.91 2.54
CA PHE A 121 -4.21 -6.04 3.95
C PHE A 121 -5.33 -7.05 4.13
N ILE A 122 -5.30 -7.82 5.23
CA ILE A 122 -6.44 -8.66 5.61
C ILE A 122 -7.56 -7.74 6.05
N ASP A 123 -8.71 -7.82 5.37
CA ASP A 123 -9.90 -7.06 5.72
C ASP A 123 -10.77 -7.83 6.71
N THR A 124 -11.18 -9.05 6.33
CA THR A 124 -12.03 -9.92 7.16
C THR A 124 -11.67 -11.39 6.93
N LYS A 125 -11.77 -12.21 7.98
CA LYS A 125 -11.76 -13.68 7.89
C LYS A 125 -13.12 -14.16 7.37
N SER A 126 -13.17 -14.69 6.15
CA SER A 126 -14.41 -15.08 5.47
C SER A 126 -14.89 -16.48 5.85
N LEU A 127 -13.97 -17.43 6.03
CA LEU A 127 -14.27 -18.80 6.43
C LEU A 127 -13.18 -19.35 7.34
N GLU A 128 -13.58 -20.16 8.32
CA GLU A 128 -12.67 -20.94 9.14
C GLU A 128 -13.14 -22.39 9.19
N THR A 129 -12.26 -23.31 8.81
CA THR A 129 -12.45 -24.75 8.89
C THR A 129 -11.25 -25.40 9.58
N ASP A 130 -11.39 -26.65 10.00
CA ASP A 130 -10.28 -27.41 10.60
C ASP A 130 -9.11 -27.60 9.63
N GLU A 131 -9.38 -27.59 8.31
CA GLU A 131 -8.38 -27.80 7.27
C GLU A 131 -7.81 -26.49 6.70
N SER A 132 -8.58 -25.40 6.68
CA SER A 132 -8.17 -24.13 6.06
C SER A 132 -8.90 -22.91 6.62
N VAL A 133 -8.24 -21.76 6.55
CA VAL A 133 -8.79 -20.44 6.88
C VAL A 133 -8.72 -19.56 5.64
N GLU A 134 -9.81 -18.87 5.35
CA GLU A 134 -9.94 -17.96 4.22
C GLU A 134 -10.01 -16.50 4.70
N PHE A 135 -9.26 -15.64 4.02
CA PHE A 135 -9.20 -14.21 4.27
C PHE A 135 -9.57 -13.45 3.01
N THR A 136 -10.43 -12.46 3.16
CA THR A 136 -10.65 -11.44 2.14
C THR A 136 -9.58 -10.37 2.29
N LEU A 137 -8.91 -10.06 1.18
CA LEU A 137 -7.85 -9.06 1.12
C LEU A 137 -8.34 -7.77 0.48
N SER A 138 -7.89 -6.64 1.03
CA SER A 138 -8.15 -5.30 0.50
C SER A 138 -6.86 -4.61 0.06
N SER A 139 -6.99 -3.74 -0.94
CA SER A 139 -5.88 -2.92 -1.39
C SER A 139 -5.61 -1.80 -0.36
N PRO A 140 -4.36 -1.29 -0.24
CA PRO A 140 -4.05 -0.14 0.60
C PRO A 140 -4.89 1.11 0.27
N MET A 141 -5.37 1.22 -0.98
CA MET A 141 -6.22 2.32 -1.45
C MET A 141 -7.62 2.26 -0.82
N ASP A 142 -8.17 1.05 -0.69
CA ASP A 142 -9.53 0.79 -0.21
C ASP A 142 -9.62 0.98 1.33
N LEU A 143 -8.60 0.51 2.06
CA LEU A 143 -8.58 0.51 3.53
C LEU A 143 -8.62 1.92 4.16
N GLN A 144 -8.21 2.98 3.44
CA GLN A 144 -8.10 4.31 4.02
C GLN A 144 -9.29 5.25 3.75
N GLY A 145 -10.29 4.87 2.94
CA GLY A 145 -11.38 5.79 2.57
C GLY A 145 -10.87 7.12 1.97
N VAL A 146 -9.62 7.15 1.50
CA VAL A 146 -8.98 8.33 0.93
C VAL A 146 -9.47 8.44 -0.51
N MET A 147 -10.50 9.24 -0.69
CA MET A 147 -10.97 9.66 -2.01
C MET A 147 -9.83 10.42 -2.73
N ILE A 148 -9.20 9.78 -3.70
CA ILE A 148 -8.31 10.42 -4.67
C ILE A 148 -9.23 10.95 -5.78
N PRO A 149 -9.47 12.27 -5.90
CA PRO A 149 -8.52 13.36 -5.67
C PRO A 149 -8.72 14.07 -4.32
N THR A 150 -7.63 14.27 -3.57
CA THR A 150 -7.64 15.07 -2.33
C THR A 150 -7.90 16.57 -2.55
N ARG A 151 -7.98 17.03 -3.81
CA ARG A 151 -8.21 18.42 -4.21
C ARG A 151 -9.54 18.52 -4.94
N GLN A 152 -10.54 19.08 -4.27
CA GLN A 152 -11.83 19.41 -4.89
C GLN A 152 -11.75 20.77 -5.62
N TYR A 153 -12.48 20.91 -6.72
CA TYR A 153 -12.63 22.19 -7.41
C TYR A 153 -13.49 23.13 -6.54
N HIS A 154 -12.85 23.97 -5.74
CA HIS A 154 -13.51 25.01 -4.95
C HIS A 154 -12.86 26.37 -5.18
N SER A 155 -13.61 27.45 -4.94
CA SER A 155 -13.15 28.83 -5.18
C SER A 155 -12.16 29.36 -4.17
N LEU A 156 -11.98 28.70 -3.02
CA LEU A 156 -10.98 29.07 -2.01
C LEU A 156 -9.59 28.50 -2.35
N CYS A 157 -8.54 29.07 -1.76
CA CYS A 157 -7.17 28.64 -1.96
C CYS A 157 -6.88 27.34 -1.19
N THR A 158 -6.55 26.26 -1.90
CA THR A 158 -6.14 24.98 -1.29
C THR A 158 -4.97 25.14 -0.31
N TRP A 159 -4.01 26.02 -0.61
CA TRP A 159 -2.86 26.28 0.27
C TRP A 159 -3.30 26.84 1.61
N CYS A 160 -4.27 27.75 1.61
CA CYS A 160 -4.82 28.31 2.83
C CYS A 160 -5.58 27.25 3.65
N ILE A 161 -6.47 26.47 3.00
CA ILE A 161 -7.28 25.44 3.68
C ILE A 161 -6.40 24.37 4.33
N ARG A 162 -5.26 24.05 3.71
CA ARG A 162 -4.30 23.06 4.23
C ARG A 162 -3.28 23.67 5.21
N ASN A 163 -3.50 24.89 5.70
CA ASN A 163 -2.56 25.61 6.58
C ASN A 163 -1.14 25.76 6.01
N LYS A 164 -1.02 25.82 4.68
CA LYS A 164 0.22 26.02 3.92
C LYS A 164 0.43 27.48 3.50
N TYR A 165 -0.20 28.43 4.19
CA TYR A 165 0.02 29.84 3.92
C TYR A 165 1.47 30.21 4.31
N ARG A 166 2.21 30.86 3.40
CA ARG A 166 3.63 31.23 3.55
C ARG A 166 4.60 30.06 3.79
N SER A 167 4.19 28.82 3.53
CA SER A 167 5.05 27.66 3.79
C SER A 167 6.12 27.44 2.71
N GLY A 168 5.99 28.07 1.54
CA GLY A 168 6.80 27.76 0.34
C GLY A 168 6.36 26.48 -0.38
N ASP A 169 5.53 25.66 0.25
CA ASP A 169 4.91 24.47 -0.33
C ASP A 169 3.51 24.82 -0.86
N GLY A 170 3.48 25.42 -2.05
CA GLY A 170 2.28 25.87 -2.76
C GLY A 170 1.97 27.36 -2.63
N CYS A 171 2.11 27.95 -1.44
CA CYS A 171 2.03 29.40 -1.23
C CYS A 171 3.41 29.95 -0.83
N ASP A 172 4.01 30.69 -1.74
CA ASP A 172 5.33 31.32 -1.71
C ASP A 172 5.28 32.77 -1.20
N TYR A 173 4.20 33.19 -0.54
CA TYR A 173 4.08 34.55 -0.05
C TYR A 173 5.11 34.85 1.04
N ALA A 174 6.18 35.56 0.69
CA ALA A 174 7.24 35.98 1.61
C ALA A 174 7.22 37.49 1.92
N GLY A 175 6.16 38.20 1.52
CA GLY A 175 6.06 39.65 1.67
C GLY A 175 5.80 40.14 3.10
N THR A 176 6.01 41.44 3.34
CA THR A 176 5.82 42.11 4.64
C THR A 176 4.45 42.79 4.79
N ARG A 177 3.52 42.56 3.86
CA ARG A 177 2.14 43.07 3.99
C ARG A 177 1.30 42.04 4.73
N TYR A 178 0.70 42.44 5.83
CA TYR A 178 -0.08 41.56 6.69
C TYR A 178 -1.55 41.97 6.66
N PHE A 179 -2.46 40.99 6.69
CA PHE A 179 -3.90 41.25 6.71
C PHE A 179 -4.61 40.30 7.67
N ASP A 180 -5.66 40.79 8.32
CA ASP A 180 -6.54 39.95 9.14
C ASP A 180 -7.42 39.02 8.27
N LYS A 181 -8.22 38.17 8.92
CA LYS A 181 -9.17 37.25 8.27
C LYS A 181 -10.20 37.94 7.36
N ASN A 182 -10.40 39.25 7.52
CA ASN A 182 -11.35 40.06 6.74
C ASN A 182 -10.64 40.91 5.69
N ASN A 183 -9.37 40.62 5.37
CA ASN A 183 -8.56 41.38 4.42
C ASN A 183 -8.29 42.85 4.83
N LYS A 184 -8.37 43.17 6.13
CA LYS A 184 -7.97 44.49 6.65
C LYS A 184 -6.47 44.50 6.94
N PRO A 185 -5.74 45.57 6.59
CA PRO A 185 -4.31 45.66 6.85
C PRO A 185 -4.05 45.63 8.36
N VAL A 186 -3.01 44.90 8.75
CA VAL A 186 -2.51 44.85 10.13
C VAL A 186 -1.01 45.09 10.13
N ASP A 187 -0.50 45.75 11.18
CA ASP A 187 0.95 46.00 11.32
C ASP A 187 1.66 44.88 12.09
N ASP A 188 0.89 44.09 12.84
CA ASP A 188 1.39 43.01 13.69
C ASP A 188 1.43 41.69 12.90
N PRO A 189 2.62 41.10 12.64
CA PRO A 189 2.75 39.86 11.88
C PRO A 189 2.02 38.67 12.51
N SER A 190 1.84 38.67 13.84
CA SER A 190 1.14 37.59 14.55
C SER A 190 -0.36 37.55 14.25
N LYS A 191 -0.91 38.62 13.69
CA LYS A 191 -2.33 38.76 13.33
C LYS A 191 -2.58 38.53 11.83
N ASP A 192 -1.55 38.17 11.07
CA ASP A 192 -1.69 37.87 9.65
C ASP A 192 -2.39 36.53 9.44
N ILE A 193 -3.59 36.58 8.88
CA ILE A 193 -4.41 35.41 8.59
C ILE A 193 -4.86 35.51 7.14
N CYS A 194 -4.42 34.56 6.31
CA CYS A 194 -4.96 34.40 4.98
C CYS A 194 -6.38 33.81 5.09
N ASN A 195 -7.36 34.40 4.40
CA ASN A 195 -8.73 33.88 4.33
C ASN A 195 -8.97 33.03 3.06
N GLY A 196 -7.93 32.83 2.26
CA GLY A 196 -7.95 31.94 1.10
C GLY A 196 -8.74 32.45 -0.11
N THR A 197 -9.17 33.71 -0.16
CA THR A 197 -9.85 34.26 -1.34
C THR A 197 -8.84 34.74 -2.40
N LEU A 198 -9.29 34.84 -3.66
CA LEU A 198 -8.46 35.42 -4.73
C LEU A 198 -8.11 36.89 -4.43
N SER A 199 -9.06 37.63 -3.82
CA SER A 199 -8.84 39.00 -3.36
C SER A 199 -7.76 39.09 -2.28
N ALA A 200 -7.66 38.12 -1.37
CA ALA A 200 -6.56 38.03 -0.41
C ALA A 200 -5.19 37.86 -1.08
N CYS A 201 -5.10 37.04 -2.12
CA CYS A 201 -3.87 36.87 -2.89
C CYS A 201 -3.48 38.16 -3.61
N LYS A 202 -4.45 38.85 -4.23
CA LYS A 202 -4.24 40.15 -4.88
C LYS A 202 -3.70 41.22 -3.93
N LEU A 203 -4.24 41.30 -2.71
CA LEU A 203 -3.74 42.23 -1.70
C LEU A 203 -2.29 41.95 -1.30
N ARG A 204 -1.84 40.70 -1.38
CA ARG A 204 -0.52 40.27 -0.95
C ARG A 204 0.52 40.38 -2.06
N PHE A 205 0.20 39.85 -3.24
CA PHE A 205 1.08 39.79 -4.40
C PHE A 205 0.94 40.98 -5.35
N GLY A 206 -0.17 41.72 -5.29
CA GLY A 206 -0.51 42.81 -6.22
C GLY A 206 -1.48 42.34 -7.31
N ASP A 207 -2.33 43.25 -7.79
CA ASP A 207 -3.40 42.94 -8.76
C ASP A 207 -2.90 42.50 -10.15
N ASN A 208 -1.71 42.95 -10.53
CA ASN A 208 -1.13 42.73 -11.87
C ASN A 208 -0.03 41.65 -11.90
N ASN A 209 0.22 40.98 -10.78
CA ASN A 209 1.25 39.96 -10.68
C ASN A 209 0.64 38.56 -10.80
N GLU A 210 1.47 37.58 -11.18
CA GLU A 210 1.07 36.18 -11.14
C GLU A 210 0.68 35.80 -9.71
N LEU A 211 -0.51 35.23 -9.55
CA LEU A 211 -1.05 34.87 -8.25
C LEU A 211 -0.88 33.35 -8.07
N PRO A 212 -0.11 32.89 -7.07
CA PRO A 212 0.05 31.47 -6.74
C PRO A 212 -1.18 30.97 -5.98
N PHE A 213 -2.35 31.11 -6.60
CA PHE A 213 -3.65 30.81 -6.04
C PHE A 213 -4.00 29.33 -6.25
N GLY A 214 -4.18 28.60 -5.15
CA GLY A 214 -4.48 27.17 -5.17
C GLY A 214 -5.96 26.83 -5.43
N GLY A 215 -6.81 27.80 -5.75
CA GLY A 215 -8.26 27.62 -5.92
C GLY A 215 -8.74 27.81 -7.37
N PHE A 216 -10.01 27.48 -7.62
CA PHE A 216 -10.67 27.62 -8.91
C PHE A 216 -11.78 28.69 -8.80
N PRO A 217 -11.47 29.98 -9.04
CA PRO A 217 -12.42 31.06 -8.83
C PRO A 217 -13.64 30.98 -9.77
N GLY A 218 -13.52 30.24 -10.88
CA GLY A 218 -14.63 29.99 -11.81
C GLY A 218 -15.71 29.02 -11.32
N THR A 219 -15.47 28.31 -10.20
CA THR A 219 -16.43 27.33 -9.67
C THR A 219 -17.52 27.96 -8.79
N SER A 220 -17.40 29.24 -8.42
CA SER A 220 -18.44 29.97 -7.69
C SER A 220 -19.28 30.84 -8.60
N LEU A 221 -20.61 30.65 -8.56
CA LEU A 221 -21.60 31.47 -9.27
C LEU A 221 -21.62 32.94 -8.77
N ILE A 222 -21.24 33.17 -7.51
CA ILE A 222 -21.14 34.51 -6.90
C ILE A 222 -19.66 34.82 -6.70
N ARG A 223 -19.20 35.92 -7.31
CA ARG A 223 -17.83 36.44 -7.17
C ARG A 223 -17.74 37.24 -5.88
N SER A 224 -17.03 36.72 -4.88
CA SER A 224 -16.65 37.43 -3.65
C SER A 224 -15.14 37.64 -3.54
#